data_AF-A0A936X2A7-F1
#
_entry.id   AF-A0A936X2A7-F1
#
_cell.length_a   1.000
_cell.length_b   1.000
_cell.length_c   1.000
_cell.angle_alpha   90.00
_cell.angle_beta   90.00
_cell.angle_gamma   90.00
#
_symmetry.space_group_name_H-M   'P 1'
#
loop_
_entity.id
_entity.type
_entity.pdbx_description
1 polymer ?
#
loop_
_entity_poly.entity_id
_entity_poly.type
_entity_poly.pdbx_seq_one_letter_code
_entity_poly.pdbx_strand_id
1 'polypeptide(L)'
;MKKDVYFTPGFYYRNMVIYKGHPDSMKTTFRALPDSVTKSKLYPGGRTISLYPGEKAIFYASFNFIRTNANNYTPALVEKDFLKHWIQTQKIRAEPLDIISYVISGILLLMIFYSLAVFLQNKNKEFVYYSLYALCSTILIFFKSFGTSESNESYFFYEEYLDFATMVIGVIFYLIFVRSFINTREDHQELDKFLRISEILLLVLLLIFSGIYFSPITISAFSY
;
A
#
# COMPACT_ATOMS: atom_id res chain seq x y z
N MET A 1 -10.68 13.37 -37.00
CA MET A 1 -11.01 13.51 -35.58
C MET A 1 -9.95 12.77 -34.76
N LYS A 2 -9.32 13.42 -33.78
CA LYS A 2 -8.24 12.85 -32.97
C LYS A 2 -8.84 11.86 -31.96
N LYS A 3 -8.25 10.65 -31.81
CA LYS A 3 -8.72 9.66 -30.84
C LYS A 3 -7.80 9.65 -29.63
N ASP A 4 -8.39 9.83 -28.44
CA ASP A 4 -7.67 9.85 -27.16
C ASP A 4 -7.90 8.52 -26.43
N VAL A 5 -6.81 7.87 -26.03
CA VAL A 5 -6.79 6.60 -25.32
C VAL A 5 -5.96 6.76 -24.05
N TYR A 6 -6.41 6.17 -22.95
CA TYR A 6 -5.70 6.14 -21.68
C TYR A 6 -4.87 4.88 -21.56
N PHE A 7 -3.60 5.04 -21.21
CA PHE A 7 -2.72 3.96 -20.82
C PHE A 7 -2.56 3.94 -19.30
N THR A 8 -2.68 2.76 -18.71
CA THR A 8 -2.35 2.51 -17.31
C THR A 8 -1.65 1.15 -17.16
N PRO A 9 -0.47 1.08 -16.52
CA PRO A 9 0.23 -0.18 -16.24
C PRO A 9 -0.30 -0.88 -14.97
N GLY A 10 -1.12 -0.23 -14.15
CA GLY A 10 -1.62 -0.77 -12.87
C GLY A 10 -2.05 0.32 -11.87
N PHE A 11 -2.01 0.02 -10.58
CA PHE A 11 -2.35 0.96 -9.49
C PHE A 11 -1.13 1.41 -8.67
N TYR A 12 -0.06 0.62 -8.66
CA TYR A 12 1.05 0.73 -7.72
C TYR A 12 2.36 1.11 -8.43
N TYR A 13 2.43 2.33 -8.96
CA TYR A 13 3.63 2.81 -9.64
C TYR A 13 3.81 4.33 -9.49
N ARG A 14 5.05 4.79 -9.62
CA ARG A 14 5.50 6.19 -9.51
C ARG A 14 6.21 6.62 -10.79
N ASN A 15 6.23 7.93 -11.05
CA ASN A 15 7.01 8.58 -12.11
C ASN A 15 6.82 8.00 -13.52
N MET A 16 5.57 7.84 -13.98
CA MET A 16 5.33 7.42 -15.36
C MET A 16 5.60 8.55 -16.36
N VAL A 17 6.50 8.26 -17.30
CA VAL A 17 6.79 9.06 -18.49
C VAL A 17 6.49 8.24 -19.75
N ILE A 18 5.78 8.84 -20.71
CA ILE A 18 5.52 8.23 -22.02
C ILE A 18 6.39 8.91 -23.08
N TYR A 19 7.10 8.11 -23.85
CA TYR A 19 7.86 8.51 -25.01
C TYR A 19 7.13 8.09 -26.29
N LYS A 20 7.07 8.98 -27.28
CA LYS A 20 6.57 8.66 -28.62
C LYS A 20 7.75 8.41 -29.56
N GLY A 21 7.77 7.26 -30.21
CA GLY A 21 8.71 6.86 -31.25
C GLY A 21 8.04 6.71 -32.62
N HIS A 22 8.79 6.97 -33.69
CA HIS A 22 8.34 6.78 -35.06
C HIS A 22 8.70 5.36 -35.56
N PRO A 23 7.80 4.62 -36.22
CA PRO A 23 8.08 3.25 -36.69
C PRO A 23 9.30 3.06 -37.60
N ASP A 24 9.75 4.10 -38.32
CA ASP A 24 10.87 4.03 -39.28
C ASP A 24 12.20 4.55 -38.74
N SER A 25 12.26 5.06 -37.51
CA SER A 25 13.51 5.54 -36.95
C SER A 25 13.65 5.21 -35.47
N MET A 26 14.23 4.04 -35.22
CA MET A 26 14.58 3.55 -33.89
C MET A 26 15.68 4.40 -33.20
N LYS A 27 16.26 5.38 -33.90
CA LYS A 27 17.45 6.13 -33.47
C LYS A 27 17.29 7.65 -33.35
N THR A 28 16.19 8.28 -33.77
CA THR A 28 16.07 9.75 -33.69
C THR A 28 14.88 10.18 -32.85
N THR A 29 15.24 10.61 -31.63
CA THR A 29 14.48 11.51 -30.76
C THR A 29 13.21 10.92 -30.16
N PHE A 30 13.38 10.15 -29.09
CA PHE A 30 12.31 9.93 -28.10
C PHE A 30 11.88 11.29 -27.56
N ARG A 31 10.70 11.79 -27.99
CA ARG A 31 10.12 12.98 -27.37
C ARG A 31 9.26 12.51 -26.22
N ALA A 32 9.68 12.85 -24.99
CA ALA A 32 8.84 12.73 -23.82
C ALA A 32 7.58 13.58 -24.05
N LEU A 33 6.42 12.97 -23.92
CA LEU A 33 5.16 13.71 -23.96
C LEU A 33 5.06 14.51 -22.65
N PRO A 34 4.92 15.85 -22.73
CA PRO A 34 4.88 16.68 -21.53
C PRO A 34 3.70 16.29 -20.65
N ASP A 35 3.95 16.20 -19.34
CA ASP A 35 2.98 15.79 -18.31
C ASP A 35 1.65 16.55 -18.38
N SER A 36 1.67 17.81 -18.83
CA SER A 36 0.49 18.67 -18.99
C SER A 36 -0.53 18.17 -20.02
N VAL A 37 -0.10 17.34 -20.97
CA VAL A 37 -0.96 16.74 -22.02
C VAL A 37 -1.44 15.35 -21.60
N THR A 38 -0.65 14.67 -20.78
CA THR A 38 -0.76 13.25 -20.51
C THR A 38 -1.45 12.98 -19.16
N LYS A 39 -1.29 13.85 -18.15
CA LYS A 39 -1.96 13.72 -16.84
C LYS A 39 -3.43 14.13 -16.95
N SER A 40 -4.32 13.21 -16.59
CA SER A 40 -5.74 13.51 -16.45
C SER A 40 -6.10 13.74 -15.00
N LYS A 41 -6.94 14.75 -14.75
CA LYS A 41 -7.53 15.01 -13.43
C LYS A 41 -8.41 13.85 -12.94
N LEU A 42 -8.89 12.99 -13.85
CA LEU A 42 -9.78 11.87 -13.51
C LEU A 42 -9.05 10.66 -12.90
N TYR A 43 -7.78 10.44 -13.26
CA TYR A 43 -6.98 9.36 -12.70
C TYR A 43 -5.50 9.73 -12.77
N PRO A 44 -4.86 10.06 -11.63
CA PRO A 44 -3.45 10.46 -11.59
C PRO A 44 -2.51 9.30 -11.99
N GLY A 45 -2.96 8.06 -11.77
CA GLY A 45 -2.37 6.82 -12.25
C GLY A 45 -2.71 6.48 -13.72
N GLY A 46 -3.03 7.45 -14.56
CA GLY A 46 -3.23 7.22 -16.00
C GLY A 46 -2.46 8.23 -16.84
N ARG A 47 -2.17 7.85 -18.08
CA ARG A 47 -1.54 8.74 -19.06
C ARG A 47 -2.32 8.71 -20.37
N THR A 48 -2.77 9.89 -20.83
CA THR A 48 -3.50 10.06 -22.09
C THR A 48 -2.55 10.02 -23.28
N ILE A 49 -2.82 9.13 -24.22
CA ILE A 49 -2.16 9.00 -25.50
C ILE A 49 -3.15 9.43 -26.59
N SER A 50 -2.71 10.22 -27.55
CA SER A 50 -3.55 10.62 -28.68
C SER A 50 -2.95 10.24 -30.01
N LEU A 51 -3.79 9.76 -30.92
CA LEU A 51 -3.42 9.33 -32.27
C LEU A 51 -4.33 9.97 -33.32
N TYR A 52 -3.76 10.33 -34.47
CA TYR A 52 -4.55 10.71 -35.64
C TYR A 52 -5.03 9.47 -36.42
N PRO A 53 -6.16 9.57 -37.14
CA PRO A 53 -6.64 8.46 -37.96
C PRO A 53 -5.60 8.01 -38.99
N GLY A 54 -5.29 6.72 -39.03
CA GLY A 54 -4.29 6.13 -39.93
C GLY A 54 -2.82 6.29 -39.51
N GLU A 55 -2.56 7.01 -38.41
CA GLU A 55 -1.21 7.17 -37.86
C GLU A 55 -0.78 5.89 -37.13
N LYS A 56 0.40 5.35 -37.47
CA LYS A 56 1.07 4.31 -36.70
C LYS A 56 2.17 4.95 -35.86
N ALA A 57 2.07 4.84 -34.54
CA ALA A 57 3.11 5.30 -33.62
C ALA A 57 3.44 4.21 -32.60
N ILE A 58 4.70 4.18 -32.16
CA ILE A 58 5.16 3.29 -31.09
C ILE A 58 5.30 4.12 -29.83
N PHE A 59 4.72 3.67 -28.73
CA PHE A 59 4.83 4.34 -27.43
C PHE A 59 5.66 3.48 -26.49
N TYR A 60 6.59 4.12 -25.79
CA TYR A 60 7.37 3.51 -24.72
C TYR A 60 6.97 4.16 -23.40
N ALA A 61 6.65 3.35 -22.39
CA ALA A 61 6.35 3.84 -21.05
C ALA A 61 7.50 3.45 -20.11
N SER A 62 8.07 4.44 -19.42
CA SER A 62 8.95 4.23 -18.28
C SER A 62 8.17 4.54 -17.01
N PHE A 63 8.22 3.64 -16.03
CA PHE A 63 7.60 3.82 -14.72
C PHE A 63 8.34 2.96 -13.70
N ASN A 64 8.27 3.38 -12.44
CA ASN A 64 8.88 2.65 -11.34
C ASN A 64 7.78 2.06 -10.45
N PHE A 65 7.84 0.76 -10.15
CA PHE A 65 6.93 0.17 -9.17
C PHE A 65 7.22 0.71 -7.77
N ILE A 66 6.17 0.89 -6.97
CA ILE A 66 6.36 1.20 -5.54
C ILE A 66 6.85 -0.05 -4.80
N ARG A 67 7.44 0.10 -3.62
CA ARG A 67 7.94 -1.04 -2.82
C ARG A 67 6.81 -1.73 -2.05
N THR A 68 5.84 -2.33 -2.75
CA THR A 68 4.78 -3.16 -2.16
C THR A 68 4.84 -4.59 -2.69
N ASN A 69 4.33 -5.54 -1.89
CA ASN A 69 4.13 -6.93 -2.31
C ASN A 69 2.92 -7.09 -3.26
N ALA A 70 2.09 -6.05 -3.41
CA ALA A 70 0.91 -6.02 -4.28
C ALA A 70 1.17 -5.47 -5.70
N ASN A 71 2.44 -5.47 -6.16
CA ASN A 71 2.78 -4.98 -7.50
C ASN A 71 2.23 -5.91 -8.59
N ASN A 72 1.11 -5.51 -9.17
CA ASN A 72 0.53 -6.18 -10.33
C ASN A 72 0.75 -5.33 -11.58
N TYR A 73 1.38 -5.93 -12.59
CA TYR A 73 1.49 -5.36 -13.93
C TYR A 73 0.31 -5.82 -14.77
N THR A 74 -0.69 -4.94 -14.90
CA THR A 74 -1.90 -5.21 -15.69
C THR A 74 -2.13 -4.04 -16.66
N PRO A 75 -1.33 -3.97 -17.75
CA PRO A 75 -1.43 -2.89 -18.71
C PRO A 75 -2.81 -2.89 -19.38
N ALA A 76 -3.49 -1.75 -19.32
CA ALA A 76 -4.77 -1.55 -19.97
C ALA A 76 -4.73 -0.29 -20.84
N LEU A 77 -5.29 -0.42 -22.05
CA LEU A 77 -5.60 0.68 -22.95
C LEU A 77 -7.10 0.91 -22.89
N VAL A 78 -7.52 2.07 -22.39
CA VAL A 78 -8.92 2.39 -22.13
C VAL A 78 -9.31 3.62 -22.91
N GLU A 79 -10.37 3.55 -23.70
CA GLU A 79 -10.88 4.71 -24.41
C GLU A 79 -11.42 5.77 -23.42
N LYS A 80 -11.22 7.05 -23.75
CA LYS A 80 -11.53 8.19 -22.85
C LYS A 80 -12.95 8.14 -22.26
N ASP A 81 -13.93 7.79 -23.09
CA ASP A 81 -15.34 7.74 -22.67
C ASP A 81 -15.63 6.56 -21.75
N PHE A 82 -14.85 5.48 -21.85
CA PHE A 82 -14.95 4.29 -21.02
C PHE A 82 -14.10 4.34 -19.75
N LEU A 83 -13.26 5.36 -19.56
CA LEU A 83 -12.38 5.47 -18.40
C LEU A 83 -13.15 5.43 -17.08
N LYS A 84 -14.27 6.15 -16.98
CA LYS A 84 -15.10 6.16 -15.76
C LYS A 84 -15.66 4.78 -15.44
N HIS A 85 -16.17 4.08 -16.46
CA HIS A 85 -16.70 2.74 -16.32
C HIS A 85 -15.60 1.74 -15.94
N TRP A 86 -14.41 1.87 -16.52
CA TRP A 86 -13.26 1.02 -16.18
C TRP A 86 -12.84 1.22 -14.72
N ILE A 87 -12.72 2.46 -14.24
CA ILE A 87 -12.42 2.76 -12.83
C ILE A 87 -13.48 2.15 -11.91
N GLN A 88 -14.77 2.29 -12.23
CA GLN A 88 -15.86 1.69 -11.47
C GLN A 88 -15.78 0.15 -11.45
N THR A 89 -15.48 -0.47 -12.60
CA THR A 89 -15.33 -1.93 -12.70
C THR A 89 -14.20 -2.45 -11.82
N GLN A 90 -13.08 -1.72 -11.75
CA GLN A 90 -11.96 -2.09 -10.88
C GLN A 90 -12.33 -1.93 -9.40
N LYS A 91 -13.06 -0.88 -9.04
CA LYS A 91 -13.58 -0.68 -7.68
C LYS A 91 -14.54 -1.79 -7.26
N ILE A 92 -15.46 -2.20 -8.13
CA ILE A 92 -16.42 -3.29 -7.89
C ILE A 92 -15.70 -4.63 -7.64
N ARG A 93 -14.54 -4.87 -8.27
CA ARG A 93 -13.74 -6.09 -8.01
C ARG A 93 -13.12 -6.13 -6.62
N ALA A 94 -12.80 -4.98 -6.03
CA ALA A 94 -12.25 -4.87 -4.67
C ALA A 94 -13.35 -4.89 -3.59
N GLU A 95 -14.57 -4.50 -3.94
CA GLU A 95 -15.70 -4.32 -3.03
C GLU A 95 -16.00 -5.51 -2.09
N PRO A 96 -15.97 -6.80 -2.52
CA PRO A 96 -16.24 -7.91 -1.62
C PRO A 96 -15.20 -8.04 -0.49
N LEU A 97 -13.93 -7.80 -0.80
CA LEU A 97 -12.84 -7.84 0.18
C LEU A 97 -12.94 -6.64 1.14
N ASP A 98 -13.39 -5.49 0.63
CA ASP A 98 -13.60 -4.30 1.44
C ASP A 98 -14.72 -4.50 2.46
N ILE A 99 -15.86 -5.06 2.04
CA ILE A 99 -17.00 -5.34 2.94
C ILE A 99 -16.57 -6.24 4.10
N ILE A 100 -15.86 -7.33 3.80
CA ILE A 100 -15.37 -8.27 4.84
C ILE A 100 -14.40 -7.55 5.78
N SER A 101 -13.46 -6.77 5.23
CA SER A 101 -12.47 -6.03 6.00
C SER A 101 -13.11 -5.00 6.93
N TYR A 102 -14.16 -4.30 6.47
CA TYR A 102 -14.91 -3.35 7.32
C TYR A 102 -15.69 -4.04 8.44
N VAL A 103 -16.30 -5.20 8.18
CA VAL A 103 -16.98 -5.97 9.23
C VAL A 103 -15.98 -6.44 10.28
N ILE A 104 -14.83 -6.99 9.87
CA ILE A 104 -13.78 -7.43 10.79
C ILE A 104 -13.23 -6.24 11.60
N SER A 105 -12.98 -5.11 10.94
CA SER A 105 -12.54 -3.87 11.59
C SER A 105 -13.55 -3.41 12.65
N GLY A 106 -14.85 -3.46 12.36
CA GLY A 106 -15.91 -3.15 13.32
C GLY A 106 -15.93 -4.10 14.52
N ILE A 107 -15.77 -5.41 14.29
CA ILE A 107 -15.69 -6.39 15.38
C ILE A 107 -14.46 -6.13 16.26
N LEU A 108 -13.29 -5.88 15.66
CA LEU A 108 -12.08 -5.56 16.41
C LEU A 108 -12.23 -4.26 17.21
N LEU A 109 -12.92 -3.25 16.67
CA LEU A 109 -13.22 -2.03 17.40
C LEU A 109 -14.08 -2.29 18.64
N LEU A 110 -15.09 -3.17 18.53
CA LEU A 110 -15.87 -3.60 19.69
C LEU A 110 -15.00 -4.34 20.71
N MET A 111 -14.05 -5.16 20.27
CA MET A 111 -13.10 -5.84 21.16
C MET A 111 -12.16 -4.85 21.88
N ILE A 112 -11.77 -3.74 21.22
CA ILE A 112 -11.01 -2.66 21.85
C ILE A 112 -11.85 -2.01 22.95
N PHE A 113 -13.10 -1.65 22.67
CA PHE A 113 -13.97 -1.05 23.71
C PHE A 113 -14.25 -2.01 24.86
N TYR A 114 -14.48 -3.29 24.56
CA TYR A 114 -14.66 -4.33 25.58
C TYR A 114 -13.43 -4.45 26.47
N SER A 115 -12.23 -4.57 25.89
CA SER A 115 -10.99 -4.70 26.66
C SER A 115 -10.67 -3.45 27.49
N LEU A 116 -10.96 -2.25 26.98
CA LEU A 116 -10.84 -1.01 27.75
C LEU A 116 -11.85 -0.93 28.91
N ALA A 117 -13.10 -1.39 28.70
CA ALA A 117 -14.09 -1.45 29.77
C ALA A 117 -13.70 -2.43 30.88
N VAL A 118 -13.15 -3.59 30.51
CA VAL A 118 -12.61 -4.58 31.46
C VAL A 118 -11.39 -4.01 32.20
N PHE A 119 -10.52 -3.26 31.51
CA PHE A 119 -9.41 -2.57 32.15
C PHE A 119 -9.88 -1.54 33.20
N LEU A 120 -10.92 -0.76 32.90
CA LEU A 120 -11.48 0.21 33.84
C LEU A 120 -12.06 -0.46 35.10
N GLN A 121 -12.65 -1.65 34.96
CA GLN A 121 -13.24 -2.39 36.07
C GLN A 121 -12.20 -3.12 36.92
N ASN A 122 -11.28 -3.86 36.28
CA ASN A 122 -10.35 -4.75 36.97
C ASN A 122 -8.96 -4.13 37.21
N LYS A 123 -8.63 -3.00 36.56
CA LYS A 123 -7.29 -2.36 36.55
C LYS A 123 -6.12 -3.26 36.12
N ASN A 124 -6.42 -4.39 35.47
CA ASN A 124 -5.41 -5.32 34.96
C ASN A 124 -4.78 -4.79 33.68
N LYS A 125 -3.50 -4.40 33.76
CA LYS A 125 -2.73 -3.78 32.66
C LYS A 125 -2.65 -4.64 31.40
N GLU A 126 -2.88 -5.95 31.52
CA GLU A 126 -2.87 -6.92 30.42
C GLU A 126 -3.85 -6.55 29.32
N PHE A 127 -5.05 -6.11 29.70
CA PHE A 127 -6.09 -5.73 28.74
C PHE A 127 -5.73 -4.46 27.95
N VAL A 128 -4.82 -3.63 28.45
CA VAL A 128 -4.30 -2.47 27.71
C VAL A 128 -3.42 -2.94 26.54
N TYR A 129 -2.51 -3.90 26.78
CA TYR A 129 -1.67 -4.46 25.72
C TYR A 129 -2.50 -5.17 24.65
N TYR A 130 -3.55 -5.88 25.06
CA TYR A 130 -4.51 -6.46 24.12
C TYR A 130 -5.24 -5.40 23.29
N SER A 131 -5.72 -4.32 23.92
CA SER A 131 -6.41 -3.24 23.23
C SER A 131 -5.51 -2.54 22.20
N LEU A 132 -4.22 -2.37 22.51
CA LEU A 132 -3.21 -1.80 21.60
C LEU A 132 -2.94 -2.71 20.41
N TYR A 133 -2.80 -4.02 20.64
CA TYR A 133 -2.70 -5.00 19.54
C TYR A 133 -3.92 -4.96 18.62
N ALA A 134 -5.12 -4.98 19.21
CA ALA A 134 -6.36 -4.93 18.45
C ALA A 134 -6.50 -3.61 17.68
N LEU A 135 -6.05 -2.50 18.26
CA LEU A 135 -6.00 -1.19 17.60
C LEU A 135 -5.05 -1.19 16.41
N CYS A 136 -3.82 -1.68 16.56
CA CYS A 136 -2.88 -1.81 15.44
C CYS A 136 -3.46 -2.69 14.32
N SER A 137 -4.06 -3.83 14.67
CA SER A 137 -4.69 -4.74 13.72
C SER A 137 -5.89 -4.11 12.99
N THR A 138 -6.70 -3.32 13.71
CA THR A 138 -7.82 -2.57 13.15
C THR A 138 -7.33 -1.52 12.15
N ILE A 139 -6.28 -0.77 12.50
CA ILE A 139 -5.66 0.21 11.59
C ILE A 139 -5.15 -0.47 10.33
N LEU A 140 -4.45 -1.61 10.43
CA LEU A 140 -3.95 -2.34 9.28
C LEU A 140 -5.05 -2.71 8.30
N ILE A 141 -6.08 -3.42 8.79
CA ILE A 141 -7.18 -3.90 7.95
C ILE A 141 -7.98 -2.73 7.37
N PHE A 142 -8.22 -1.69 8.17
CA PHE A 142 -8.99 -0.53 7.74
C PHE A 142 -8.27 0.26 6.63
N PHE A 143 -6.99 0.57 6.80
CA PHE A 143 -6.23 1.30 5.78
C PHE A 143 -5.99 0.49 4.51
N LYS A 144 -5.80 -0.84 4.61
CA LYS A 144 -5.73 -1.74 3.46
C LYS A 144 -6.98 -1.66 2.59
N SER A 145 -8.15 -1.70 3.21
CA SER A 145 -9.43 -1.63 2.51
C SER A 145 -9.72 -0.22 1.99
N PHE A 146 -9.45 0.82 2.78
CA PHE A 146 -9.72 2.20 2.38
C PHE A 146 -8.86 2.66 1.18
N GLY A 147 -7.62 2.21 1.07
CA GLY A 147 -6.66 2.72 0.09
C GLY A 147 -6.63 2.03 -1.27
N THR A 148 -7.36 0.92 -1.46
CA THR A 148 -7.24 0.05 -2.65
C THR A 148 -7.52 0.76 -4.00
N SER A 149 -8.11 1.96 -4.01
CA SER A 149 -8.51 2.67 -5.23
C SER A 149 -7.81 4.01 -5.49
N GLU A 150 -6.96 4.52 -4.59
CA GLU A 150 -6.39 5.87 -4.73
C GLU A 150 -4.87 5.86 -4.87
N SER A 151 -4.37 6.32 -6.03
CA SER A 151 -2.95 6.54 -6.32
C SER A 151 -2.47 7.87 -5.69
N ASN A 152 -2.55 7.96 -4.35
CA ASN A 152 -2.13 9.13 -3.57
C ASN A 152 -0.75 8.88 -2.92
N GLU A 153 0.08 9.93 -2.83
CA GLU A 153 1.43 9.81 -2.25
C GLU A 153 1.42 9.38 -0.77
N SER A 154 0.42 9.79 0.00
CA SER A 154 0.26 9.37 1.40
C SER A 154 -0.06 7.88 1.54
N TYR A 155 -0.82 7.32 0.58
CA TYR A 155 -1.12 5.89 0.57
C TYR A 155 0.12 5.07 0.17
N PHE A 156 0.96 5.59 -0.74
CA PHE A 156 2.24 4.97 -1.03
C PHE A 156 3.17 4.93 0.18
N PHE A 157 3.25 6.01 0.97
CA PHE A 157 3.99 5.98 2.23
C PHE A 157 3.43 4.93 3.21
N TYR A 158 2.10 4.79 3.26
CA TYR A 158 1.47 3.77 4.08
C TYR A 158 1.86 2.36 3.62
N GLU A 159 1.64 2.02 2.35
CA GLU A 159 1.91 0.70 1.78
C GLU A 159 3.41 0.33 1.81
N GLU A 160 4.31 1.29 1.59
CA GLU A 160 5.75 1.02 1.53
C GLU A 160 6.41 0.90 2.90
N TYR A 161 5.91 1.60 3.93
CA TYR A 161 6.57 1.67 5.23
C TYR A 161 5.64 1.41 6.40
N LEU A 162 4.52 2.15 6.46
CA LEU A 162 3.67 2.15 7.65
C LEU A 162 2.91 0.83 7.86
N ASP A 163 2.58 0.10 6.79
CA ASP A 163 1.94 -1.23 6.84
C ASP A 163 2.84 -2.20 7.62
N PHE A 164 4.09 -2.35 7.18
CA PHE A 164 5.07 -3.19 7.86
C PHE A 164 5.36 -2.73 9.29
N ALA A 165 5.57 -1.42 9.51
CA ALA A 165 5.84 -0.88 10.83
C ALA A 165 4.69 -1.15 11.82
N THR A 166 3.45 -0.90 11.40
CA THR A 166 2.26 -1.12 12.22
C THR A 166 2.04 -2.61 12.50
N MET A 167 2.34 -3.49 11.54
CA MET A 167 2.30 -4.94 11.73
C MET A 167 3.29 -5.39 12.81
N VAL A 168 4.56 -4.96 12.72
CA VAL A 168 5.57 -5.33 13.71
C VAL A 168 5.23 -4.80 15.10
N ILE A 169 4.80 -3.54 15.21
CA ILE A 169 4.38 -2.95 16.48
C ILE A 169 3.20 -3.71 17.08
N GLY A 170 2.21 -4.07 16.26
CA GLY A 170 1.07 -4.89 16.69
C GLY A 170 1.51 -6.24 17.25
N VAL A 171 2.39 -6.95 16.55
CA VAL A 171 2.90 -8.26 17.00
C VAL A 171 3.68 -8.13 18.31
N ILE A 172 4.47 -7.06 18.51
CA ILE A 172 5.16 -6.82 19.78
C ILE A 172 4.15 -6.65 20.92
N PHE A 173 3.09 -5.85 20.75
CA PHE A 173 2.05 -5.72 21.78
C PHE A 173 1.35 -7.03 22.08
N TYR A 174 1.13 -7.87 21.06
CA TYR A 174 0.58 -9.21 21.25
C TYR A 174 1.51 -10.11 22.07
N LEU A 175 2.81 -10.10 21.79
CA LEU A 175 3.78 -10.89 22.57
C LEU A 175 3.85 -10.45 24.03
N ILE A 176 3.84 -9.13 24.28
CA ILE A 176 3.79 -8.57 25.64
C ILE A 176 2.49 -8.99 26.35
N PHE A 177 1.36 -8.95 25.65
CA PHE A 177 0.08 -9.41 26.17
C PHE A 177 0.13 -10.89 26.57
N VAL A 178 0.58 -11.77 25.67
CA VAL A 178 0.67 -13.22 25.91
C VAL A 178 1.58 -13.51 27.11
N ARG A 179 2.71 -12.82 27.21
CA ARG A 179 3.67 -12.96 28.30
C ARG A 179 3.08 -12.57 29.65
N SER A 180 2.30 -11.48 29.69
CA SER A 180 1.61 -11.06 30.91
C SER A 180 0.51 -12.06 31.27
N PHE A 181 -0.33 -12.40 30.30
CA PHE A 181 -1.52 -13.24 30.49
C PHE A 181 -1.20 -14.66 30.97
N ILE A 182 -0.13 -15.29 30.44
CA ILE A 182 0.30 -16.64 30.85
C ILE A 182 1.14 -16.57 32.13
N ASN A 183 1.44 -15.39 32.65
CA ASN A 183 2.40 -15.16 33.74
C ASN A 183 3.71 -15.94 33.53
N THR A 184 4.18 -15.94 32.27
CA THR A 184 5.29 -16.78 31.80
C THR A 184 6.58 -16.55 32.60
N ARG A 185 6.70 -15.38 33.23
CA ARG A 185 7.83 -14.98 34.07
C ARG A 185 7.97 -15.83 35.33
N GLU A 186 6.86 -16.32 35.90
CA GLU A 186 6.87 -17.12 37.13
C GLU A 186 6.81 -18.63 36.83
N ASP A 187 5.95 -19.06 35.89
CA ASP A 187 5.71 -20.48 35.66
C ASP A 187 6.62 -21.14 34.59
N HIS A 188 7.07 -20.39 33.59
CA HIS A 188 7.76 -20.95 32.40
C HIS A 188 8.92 -20.09 31.88
N GLN A 189 10.05 -20.11 32.59
CA GLN A 189 11.22 -19.25 32.30
C GLN A 189 11.81 -19.40 30.89
N GLU A 190 11.75 -20.59 30.28
CA GLU A 190 12.28 -20.80 28.92
C GLU A 190 11.38 -20.15 27.85
N LEU A 191 10.06 -20.14 28.06
CA LEU A 191 9.12 -19.47 27.17
C LEU A 191 9.24 -17.95 27.28
N ASP A 192 9.50 -17.41 28.48
CA ASP A 192 9.76 -15.98 28.69
C ASP A 192 11.01 -15.52 27.90
N LYS A 193 12.09 -16.30 27.94
CA LYS A 193 13.31 -16.02 27.17
C LYS A 193 13.04 -16.04 25.66
N PHE A 194 12.33 -17.05 25.16
CA PHE A 194 12.01 -17.16 23.73
C PHE A 194 11.18 -15.96 23.25
N LEU A 195 10.09 -15.63 23.97
CA LEU A 195 9.23 -14.49 23.63
C LEU A 195 10.01 -13.17 23.63
N ARG A 196 10.88 -12.96 24.63
CA ARG A 196 11.71 -11.76 24.72
C ARG A 196 12.74 -11.67 23.58
N ILE A 197 13.32 -12.79 23.17
CA ILE A 197 14.21 -12.84 21.99
C ILE A 197 13.42 -12.48 20.73
N SER A 198 12.21 -13.00 20.57
CA SER A 198 11.34 -12.65 19.44
C SER A 198 11.00 -11.16 19.42
N GLU A 199 10.64 -10.56 20.56
CA GLU A 199 10.42 -9.10 20.68
C GLU A 199 11.64 -8.30 20.22
N ILE A 200 12.84 -8.65 20.70
CA ILE A 200 14.09 -7.97 20.35
C ILE A 200 14.40 -8.14 18.86
N LEU A 201 14.23 -9.35 18.31
CA LEU A 201 14.46 -9.64 16.90
C LEU A 201 13.52 -8.80 16.02
N LEU A 202 12.24 -8.71 16.38
CA LEU A 202 11.26 -7.88 15.67
C LEU A 202 11.63 -6.39 15.72
N LEU A 203 12.10 -5.88 16.87
CA LEU A 203 12.59 -4.51 16.98
C LEU A 203 13.82 -4.26 16.11
N VAL A 204 14.79 -5.18 16.10
CA VAL A 204 15.98 -5.09 15.24
C VAL A 204 15.58 -5.10 13.76
N LEU A 205 14.66 -5.98 13.38
CA LEU A 205 14.15 -6.04 12.01
C LEU A 205 13.46 -4.74 11.60
N LEU A 206 12.64 -4.16 12.50
CA LEU A 206 12.01 -2.87 12.26
C LEU A 206 13.05 -1.75 12.08
N LEU A 207 14.08 -1.70 12.93
CA LEU A 207 15.14 -0.70 12.83
C LEU A 207 15.95 -0.83 11.52
N ILE A 208 16.28 -2.05 11.12
CA ILE A 208 16.95 -2.32 9.84
C ILE A 208 16.06 -1.86 8.68
N PHE A 209 14.78 -2.21 8.71
CA PHE A 209 13.82 -1.83 7.68
C PHE A 209 13.67 -0.30 7.58
N SER A 210 13.50 0.39 8.71
CA SER A 210 13.47 1.86 8.77
C SER A 210 14.78 2.47 8.24
N GLY A 211 15.94 1.92 8.61
CA GLY A 211 17.24 2.37 8.12
C GLY A 211 17.39 2.25 6.60
N ILE A 212 16.92 1.14 6.01
CA ILE A 212 16.93 0.93 4.55
C ILE A 212 15.95 1.86 3.84
N TYR A 213 14.77 2.09 4.42
CA TYR A 213 13.74 2.95 3.83
C TYR A 213 14.20 4.42 3.77
N PHE A 214 14.72 4.96 4.88
CA PHE A 214 15.20 6.35 4.95
C PHE A 214 16.60 6.56 4.35
N SER A 215 17.29 5.49 3.93
CA SER A 215 18.61 5.62 3.32
C SER A 215 18.53 6.40 1.99
N PRO A 216 19.41 7.41 1.77
CA PRO A 216 19.43 8.22 0.56
C PRO A 216 19.65 7.40 -0.72
N ILE A 217 20.24 6.22 -0.61
CA ILE A 217 20.50 5.28 -1.73
C ILE A 217 19.18 4.79 -2.35
N THR A 218 18.11 4.70 -1.55
CA THR A 218 16.77 4.36 -2.04
C THR A 218 16.11 5.55 -2.75
N ILE A 219 16.31 6.77 -2.25
CA ILE A 219 15.62 7.98 -2.73
C ILE A 219 16.20 8.47 -4.08
N SER A 220 17.50 8.28 -4.29
CA SER A 220 18.19 8.69 -5.52
C SER A 220 17.90 7.81 -6.74
N ALA A 221 17.53 6.54 -6.54
CA ALA A 221 17.20 5.62 -7.63
C ALA A 221 15.86 5.92 -8.34
N PHE A 222 15.00 6.75 -7.74
CA PHE A 222 13.65 7.06 -8.26
C PHE A 222 13.50 8.50 -8.75
N SER A 223 14.54 9.34 -8.63
CA SER A 223 14.52 10.76 -9.03
C SER A 223 15.03 11.02 -10.46
N TYR A 224 15.18 9.99 -11.30
CA TYR A 224 15.58 10.10 -12.71
C TYR A 224 14.50 9.56 -13.65
#